data_AF-A0A1G2HV89-F1
#
_entry.id   AF-A0A1G2HV89-F1
#
_cell.length_a   1.000
_cell.length_b   1.000
_cell.length_c   1.000
_cell.angle_alpha   90.00
_cell.angle_beta   90.00
_cell.angle_gamma   90.00
#
_symmetry.space_group_name_H-M   'P 1'
#
loop_
_entity.id
_entity.type
_entity.pdbx_description
1 polymer ?
#
loop_
_entity_poly.entity_id
_entity_poly.type
_entity_poly.pdbx_seq_one_letter_code
_entity_poly.pdbx_strand_id
1 'polypeptide(L)'
;MGFIVGIALYAIVAPNTTHAEPNNTASDTKVTLVYNGHLTICKLDKSHYEVVKTIKGVVFTGYSDTKDQTDDREWETASGKHVADGFIATNDYPFGTIVMIPELFGDKKFVVEDRMNKKYTGKNRVDIFFPNKEEGRQKAIEFGARRATMLIVQS
;
A
#
# COMPACT_ATOMS: atom_id res chain seq x y z
N MET A 1 20.60 58.01 54.53
CA MET A 1 20.59 57.83 53.07
C MET A 1 21.02 56.40 52.76
N GLY A 2 20.14 55.59 52.15
CA GLY A 2 20.49 54.32 51.47
C GLY A 2 20.31 53.00 52.25
N PHE A 3 19.17 52.32 52.02
CA PHE A 3 18.94 50.87 52.19
C PHE A 3 19.66 50.10 51.04
N ILE A 4 19.91 48.78 50.98
CA ILE A 4 19.05 47.59 51.12
C ILE A 4 19.95 46.33 51.27
N VAL A 5 19.40 45.37 52.01
CA VAL A 5 19.78 43.98 52.30
C VAL A 5 19.98 43.11 51.05
N GLY A 6 21.07 42.33 50.99
CA GLY A 6 21.26 41.26 50.01
C GLY A 6 21.03 39.87 50.62
N ILE A 7 19.80 39.36 50.53
CA ILE A 7 19.48 37.95 50.84
C ILE A 7 19.63 37.16 49.54
N ALA A 8 20.61 36.24 49.51
CA ALA A 8 20.76 35.26 48.45
C ALA A 8 19.77 34.10 48.68
N LEU A 9 18.69 34.07 47.91
CA LEU A 9 17.70 33.00 47.90
C LEU A 9 18.13 31.90 46.90
N TYR A 10 18.38 30.72 47.46
CA TYR A 10 18.47 29.44 46.75
C TYR A 10 17.15 29.15 46.02
N ALA A 11 17.21 28.74 44.75
CA ALA A 11 16.12 28.01 44.11
C ALA A 11 16.69 26.98 43.11
N ILE A 12 16.55 25.72 43.49
CA ILE A 12 16.80 24.52 42.70
C ILE A 12 15.74 24.49 41.59
N VAL A 13 16.15 24.54 40.32
CA VAL A 13 15.22 24.32 39.21
C VAL A 13 15.30 22.86 38.80
N ALA A 14 14.29 22.08 39.17
CA ALA A 14 14.06 20.74 38.64
C ALA A 14 13.63 20.81 37.16
N PRO A 15 13.96 19.82 36.32
CA PRO A 15 13.45 19.76 34.95
C PRO A 15 11.98 19.33 34.97
N ASN A 16 11.11 20.15 34.38
CA ASN A 16 9.71 19.80 34.13
C ASN A 16 9.65 18.74 33.02
N THR A 17 9.12 17.56 33.31
CA THR A 17 8.78 16.57 32.28
C THR A 17 7.44 16.96 31.67
N THR A 18 7.46 17.59 30.50
CA THR A 18 6.23 17.82 29.72
C THR A 18 5.93 16.59 28.89
N HIS A 19 4.86 15.87 29.25
CA HIS A 19 4.19 14.95 28.35
C HIS A 19 3.49 15.78 27.27
N ALA A 20 3.98 15.71 26.03
CA ALA A 20 3.26 16.22 24.86
C ALA A 20 2.48 15.05 24.25
N GLU A 21 1.16 15.13 24.32
CA GLU A 21 0.28 14.33 23.46
C GLU A 21 0.39 14.86 22.02
N PRO A 22 0.64 14.01 21.01
CA PRO A 22 0.63 14.46 19.63
C PRO A 22 -0.80 14.40 19.10
N ASN A 23 -1.42 15.57 19.01
CA ASN A 23 -2.69 15.77 18.30
C ASN A 23 -2.38 15.81 16.80
N ASN A 24 -2.59 14.68 16.15
CA ASN A 24 -2.45 14.49 14.71
C ASN A 24 -3.48 15.33 13.94
N THR A 25 -3.03 16.28 13.09
CA THR A 25 -3.69 16.61 11.82
C THR A 25 -2.67 17.21 10.83
N ALA A 26 -2.68 16.64 9.63
CA ALA A 26 -1.72 16.73 8.52
C ALA A 26 -1.27 18.12 8.06
N SER A 27 0.00 18.22 7.64
CA SER A 27 0.34 18.93 6.41
C SER A 27 1.69 18.51 5.84
N ASP A 28 1.63 18.10 4.58
CA ASP A 28 2.67 17.77 3.62
C ASP A 28 3.86 18.75 3.64
N THR A 29 4.82 18.52 4.52
CA THR A 29 6.05 19.31 4.58
C THR A 29 7.24 18.38 4.79
N LYS A 30 8.24 18.47 3.91
CA LYS A 30 9.56 17.83 4.06
C LYS A 30 10.08 17.99 5.49
N VAL A 31 9.99 16.94 6.30
CA VAL A 31 10.51 16.94 7.66
C VAL A 31 12.04 16.80 7.58
N THR A 32 12.76 17.88 7.88
CA THR A 32 14.22 17.87 8.01
C THR A 32 14.55 17.81 9.49
N LEU A 33 14.94 16.63 10.00
CA LEU A 33 15.44 16.51 11.37
C LEU A 33 16.94 16.84 11.37
N VAL A 34 17.28 17.97 12.00
CA VAL A 34 18.68 18.38 12.22
C VAL A 34 19.06 17.97 13.63
N TYR A 35 20.01 17.03 13.76
CA TYR A 35 20.67 16.71 15.02
C TYR A 35 22.16 17.02 14.88
N ASN A 36 22.69 17.84 15.78
CA ASN A 36 24.10 18.26 15.83
C ASN A 36 24.65 18.88 14.53
N GLY A 37 23.83 19.61 13.77
CA GLY A 37 24.27 20.34 12.57
C GLY A 37 24.57 19.46 11.35
N HIS A 38 24.34 18.15 11.44
CA HIS A 38 24.46 17.23 10.31
C HIS A 38 23.06 16.88 9.79
N LEU A 39 22.81 17.09 8.50
CA LEU A 39 21.60 16.58 7.85
C LEU A 39 21.66 15.05 7.89
N THR A 40 20.92 14.46 8.82
CA THR A 40 20.75 13.01 8.85
C THR A 40 19.46 12.73 8.11
N ILE A 41 19.58 12.27 6.86
CA ILE A 41 18.46 11.63 6.18
C ILE A 41 18.21 10.35 6.99
N CYS A 42 17.24 10.38 7.90
CA CYS A 42 16.67 9.15 8.40
C CYS A 42 16.24 8.38 7.15
N LYS A 43 16.80 7.18 6.94
CA LYS A 43 16.24 6.24 5.95
C LYS A 43 14.75 6.20 6.27
N LEU A 44 13.95 6.82 5.40
CA LEU A 44 12.51 6.66 5.43
C LEU A 44 12.32 5.16 5.28
N ASP A 45 11.90 4.53 6.38
CA ASP A 45 11.64 3.10 6.38
C ASP A 45 10.67 2.83 5.22
N LYS A 46 11.02 1.89 4.34
CA LYS A 46 10.27 1.58 3.10
C LYS A 46 8.85 1.06 3.37
N SER A 47 8.38 1.10 4.61
CA SER A 47 7.22 0.42 5.16
C SER A 47 5.91 1.21 5.09
N HIS A 48 5.93 2.55 5.11
CA HIS A 48 4.67 3.31 5.11
C HIS A 48 4.19 3.60 3.69
N TYR A 49 3.57 2.60 3.06
CA TYR A 49 2.62 2.90 2.01
C TYR A 49 1.41 3.59 2.66
N GLU A 50 1.10 4.81 2.25
CA GLU A 50 -0.16 5.43 2.67
C GLU A 50 -1.30 4.64 2.02
N VAL A 51 -2.00 3.86 2.84
CA VAL A 51 -3.22 3.18 2.39
C VAL A 51 -4.25 4.28 2.12
N VAL A 52 -4.48 4.53 0.84
CA VAL A 52 -5.52 5.46 0.38
C VAL A 52 -6.90 4.92 0.77
N LYS A 53 -7.10 3.61 0.64
CA LYS A 53 -8.40 2.97 0.93
C LYS A 53 -8.28 1.52 1.33
N THR A 54 -9.08 1.12 2.31
CA THR A 54 -9.22 -0.28 2.75
C THR A 54 -10.59 -0.82 2.32
N ILE A 55 -10.61 -1.91 1.56
CA ILE A 55 -11.83 -2.58 1.08
C ILE A 55 -11.91 -3.98 1.68
N LYS A 56 -12.97 -4.25 2.45
CA LYS A 56 -13.19 -5.55 3.09
C LYS A 56 -14.04 -6.47 2.21
N GLY A 57 -13.80 -7.77 2.31
CA GLY A 57 -14.66 -8.79 1.70
C GLY A 57 -14.52 -8.93 0.18
N VAL A 58 -13.39 -8.49 -0.39
CA VAL A 58 -13.08 -8.63 -1.82
C VAL A 58 -12.89 -10.10 -2.14
N VAL A 59 -13.48 -10.55 -3.26
CA VAL A 59 -13.29 -11.92 -3.76
C VAL A 59 -12.10 -11.94 -4.70
N PHE A 60 -11.08 -12.70 -4.33
CA PHE A 60 -9.91 -12.96 -5.13
C PHE A 60 -10.01 -14.32 -5.80
N THR A 61 -9.82 -14.38 -7.12
CA THR A 61 -9.62 -15.65 -7.83
C THR A 61 -8.34 -15.63 -8.66
N GLY A 62 -7.90 -16.77 -9.19
CA GLY A 62 -6.72 -16.86 -10.03
C GLY A 62 -7.06 -17.09 -11.49
N TYR A 63 -6.29 -16.50 -12.40
CA TYR A 63 -6.32 -16.83 -13.82
C TYR A 63 -4.91 -16.94 -14.40
N SER A 64 -4.79 -17.60 -15.54
CA SER A 64 -3.53 -17.82 -16.25
C SER A 64 -3.78 -17.73 -17.76
N ASP A 65 -2.77 -17.33 -18.52
CA ASP A 65 -2.83 -17.33 -19.99
C ASP A 65 -2.85 -18.76 -20.55
N THR A 66 -4.05 -19.32 -20.71
CA THR A 66 -4.28 -20.51 -21.53
C THR A 66 -4.78 -20.08 -22.90
N LYS A 67 -4.17 -20.66 -23.95
CA LYS A 67 -4.49 -20.44 -25.38
C LYS A 67 -5.99 -20.52 -25.74
N ASP A 68 -6.80 -21.11 -24.88
CA ASP A 68 -8.24 -21.35 -25.11
C ASP A 68 -9.14 -20.12 -24.91
N GLN A 69 -8.60 -18.91 -24.70
CA GLN A 69 -9.41 -17.69 -24.43
C GLN A 69 -9.10 -16.49 -25.33
N THR A 70 -8.14 -16.57 -26.26
CA THR A 70 -7.79 -15.42 -27.11
C THR A 70 -7.37 -15.91 -28.49
N ASP A 71 -8.18 -15.59 -29.52
CA ASP A 71 -7.66 -15.64 -30.88
C ASP A 71 -6.66 -14.47 -31.02
N ASP A 72 -5.45 -14.83 -31.41
CA ASP A 72 -4.50 -13.99 -32.13
C ASP A 72 -3.74 -12.90 -31.35
N ARG A 73 -4.00 -12.66 -30.06
CA ARG A 73 -3.19 -11.79 -29.18
C ARG A 73 -2.84 -12.45 -27.85
N GLU A 74 -1.98 -13.46 -27.93
CA GLU A 74 -1.33 -14.02 -26.75
C GLU A 74 -0.45 -12.91 -26.11
N TRP A 75 -0.53 -12.70 -24.79
CA TRP A 75 0.35 -11.83 -24.00
C TRP A 75 0.07 -10.32 -23.94
N GLU A 76 -1.08 -9.80 -24.39
CA GLU A 76 -1.46 -8.39 -24.20
C GLU A 76 -2.60 -8.22 -23.18
N THR A 77 -2.37 -7.46 -22.11
CA THR A 77 -3.42 -7.08 -21.15
C THR A 77 -4.40 -6.09 -21.77
N ALA A 78 -5.56 -5.86 -21.14
CA ALA A 78 -6.48 -4.79 -21.58
C ALA A 78 -5.84 -3.37 -21.57
N SER A 79 -4.75 -3.16 -20.83
CA SER A 79 -3.94 -1.93 -20.87
C SER A 79 -2.91 -1.89 -22.01
N GLY A 80 -2.79 -2.96 -22.81
CA GLY A 80 -1.83 -3.08 -23.91
C GLY A 80 -0.40 -3.41 -23.47
N LYS A 81 -0.21 -3.88 -22.23
CA LYS A 81 1.11 -4.27 -21.71
C LYS A 81 1.31 -5.78 -21.81
N HIS A 82 2.58 -6.19 -21.86
CA HIS A 82 2.90 -7.59 -21.70
C HIS A 82 2.58 -8.07 -20.30
N VAL A 83 1.83 -9.16 -20.21
CA VAL A 83 1.46 -9.80 -18.94
C VAL A 83 2.70 -10.08 -18.10
N ALA A 84 2.64 -9.73 -16.82
CA ALA A 84 3.75 -9.89 -15.88
C ALA A 84 3.24 -10.31 -14.51
N ASP A 85 4.12 -10.89 -13.69
CA ASP A 85 3.80 -11.19 -12.30
C ASP A 85 3.38 -9.91 -11.55
N GLY A 86 2.36 -10.04 -10.71
CA GLY A 86 1.78 -8.91 -10.00
C GLY A 86 0.68 -8.17 -10.77
N PHE A 87 0.28 -8.62 -11.95
CA PHE A 87 -0.89 -8.06 -12.63
C PHE A 87 -2.20 -8.63 -12.07
N ILE A 88 -3.21 -7.77 -12.02
CA ILE A 88 -4.56 -8.15 -11.62
C ILE A 88 -5.60 -7.61 -12.59
N ALA A 89 -6.70 -8.36 -12.72
CA ALA A 89 -7.86 -7.99 -13.50
C ALA A 89 -9.01 -7.56 -12.58
N THR A 90 -9.59 -6.40 -12.84
CA THR A 90 -10.78 -5.91 -12.12
C THR A 90 -11.48 -4.83 -12.95
N ASN A 91 -12.79 -4.72 -12.82
CA ASN A 91 -13.57 -3.66 -13.48
C ASN A 91 -13.85 -2.46 -12.56
N ASP A 92 -13.59 -2.61 -11.26
CA ASP A 92 -14.01 -1.66 -10.24
C ASP A 92 -12.99 -0.53 -10.02
N TYR A 93 -11.79 -0.67 -10.58
CA TYR A 93 -10.65 0.26 -10.37
C TYR A 93 -9.98 0.64 -11.70
N PRO A 94 -9.46 1.88 -11.82
CA PRO A 94 -8.77 2.31 -13.03
C PRO A 94 -7.47 1.52 -13.27
N PHE A 95 -6.97 1.57 -14.51
CA PHE A 95 -5.67 0.96 -14.82
C PHE A 95 -4.55 1.69 -14.10
N GLY A 96 -3.51 0.97 -13.69
CA GLY A 96 -2.38 1.50 -12.94
C GLY A 96 -2.62 1.62 -11.43
N THR A 97 -3.84 1.35 -10.94
CA THR A 97 -4.10 1.27 -9.49
C THR A 97 -3.23 0.18 -8.86
N ILE A 98 -2.51 0.56 -7.81
CA ILE A 98 -1.65 -0.33 -7.03
C ILE A 98 -2.39 -0.79 -5.78
N VAL A 99 -2.51 -2.10 -5.62
CA VAL A 99 -3.16 -2.73 -4.48
C VAL A 99 -2.23 -3.69 -3.76
N MET A 100 -2.53 -3.95 -2.49
CA MET A 100 -1.87 -4.93 -1.65
C MET A 100 -2.91 -5.82 -0.98
N ILE A 101 -2.54 -7.09 -0.76
CA ILE A 101 -3.41 -8.09 -0.16
C ILE A 101 -2.63 -8.78 0.97
N PRO A 102 -2.49 -8.15 2.15
CA PRO A 102 -1.61 -8.63 3.22
C PRO A 102 -1.94 -10.04 3.69
N GLU A 103 -3.23 -10.38 3.76
CA GLU A 103 -3.71 -11.69 4.22
C GLU A 103 -3.30 -12.85 3.31
N LEU A 104 -3.06 -12.59 2.01
CA LEU A 104 -2.78 -13.63 1.01
C LEU A 104 -1.35 -13.58 0.48
N PHE A 105 -0.76 -12.39 0.33
CA PHE A 105 0.53 -12.19 -0.32
C PHE A 105 1.47 -11.28 0.47
N GLY A 106 1.14 -10.94 1.73
CA GLY A 106 1.94 -10.05 2.56
C GLY A 106 2.15 -8.68 1.91
N ASP A 107 3.41 -8.27 1.77
CA ASP A 107 3.76 -6.95 1.26
C ASP A 107 3.83 -6.87 -0.28
N LYS A 108 3.38 -7.90 -0.99
CA LYS A 108 3.38 -7.92 -2.45
C LYS A 108 2.41 -6.86 -3.00
N LYS A 109 2.90 -6.07 -3.95
CA LYS A 109 2.12 -5.08 -4.69
C LYS A 109 1.61 -5.68 -6.00
N PHE A 110 0.37 -5.36 -6.30
CA PHE A 110 -0.30 -5.74 -7.53
C PHE A 110 -0.77 -4.51 -8.28
N VAL A 111 -0.78 -4.58 -9.61
CA VAL A 111 -1.17 -3.46 -10.48
C VAL A 111 -2.36 -3.88 -11.33
N VAL A 112 -3.38 -3.01 -11.37
CA VAL A 112 -4.53 -3.19 -12.23
C VAL A 112 -4.13 -2.89 -13.67
N GLU A 113 -3.96 -3.94 -14.47
CA GLU A 113 -3.58 -3.83 -15.88
C GLU A 113 -4.58 -4.52 -16.80
N ASP A 114 -5.54 -5.27 -16.23
CA ASP A 114 -6.48 -6.07 -17.00
C ASP A 114 -7.94 -5.92 -16.55
N ARG A 115 -8.87 -6.42 -17.36
CA ARG A 115 -10.32 -6.32 -17.14
C ARG A 115 -11.01 -7.67 -17.10
N MET A 116 -12.08 -7.71 -16.33
CA MET A 116 -12.94 -8.88 -16.22
C MET A 116 -14.16 -8.73 -17.15
N ASN A 117 -14.86 -9.83 -17.41
CA ASN A 117 -16.14 -9.77 -18.09
C ASN A 117 -17.11 -8.79 -17.39
N LYS A 118 -17.84 -7.96 -18.16
CA LYS A 118 -18.76 -6.91 -17.68
C LYS A 118 -19.73 -7.38 -16.58
N LYS A 119 -20.13 -8.66 -16.57
CA LYS A 119 -21.00 -9.24 -15.53
C LYS A 119 -20.43 -9.21 -14.11
N TYR A 120 -19.14 -8.95 -13.95
CA TYR A 120 -18.45 -8.87 -12.66
C TYR A 120 -18.25 -7.43 -12.14
N THR A 121 -18.69 -6.43 -12.90
CA THR A 121 -18.63 -5.02 -12.49
C THR A 121 -19.48 -4.77 -11.22
N GLY A 122 -18.94 -4.04 -10.26
CA GLY A 122 -19.55 -3.70 -8.98
C GLY A 122 -19.60 -4.85 -7.97
N LYS A 123 -18.88 -5.95 -8.20
CA LYS A 123 -18.91 -7.14 -7.34
C LYS A 123 -17.74 -7.26 -6.37
N ASN A 124 -16.83 -6.28 -6.34
CA ASN A 124 -15.61 -6.33 -5.54
C ASN A 124 -14.85 -7.65 -5.81
N ARG A 125 -14.63 -7.93 -7.10
CA ARG A 125 -13.91 -9.12 -7.56
C ARG A 125 -12.62 -8.71 -8.25
N VAL A 126 -11.57 -9.46 -7.93
CA VAL A 126 -10.23 -9.26 -8.47
C VAL A 126 -9.67 -10.62 -8.87
N ASP A 127 -9.20 -10.74 -10.10
CA ASP A 127 -8.54 -11.96 -10.57
C ASP A 127 -7.03 -11.72 -10.65
N ILE A 128 -6.26 -12.60 -10.01
CA ILE A 128 -4.80 -12.51 -9.91
C ILE A 128 -4.18 -13.30 -11.05
N PHE A 129 -3.30 -12.64 -11.80
CA PHE A 129 -2.58 -13.28 -12.88
C PHE A 129 -1.47 -14.18 -12.35
N PHE A 130 -1.46 -15.43 -12.77
CA PHE A 130 -0.38 -16.37 -12.52
C PHE A 130 0.41 -16.62 -13.81
N PRO A 131 1.68 -16.19 -13.88
CA PRO A 131 2.52 -16.44 -15.04
C PRO A 131 2.89 -17.93 -15.16
N ASN A 132 3.42 -18.31 -16.32
CA ASN A 132 3.77 -19.68 -16.74
C ASN A 132 2.53 -20.52 -17.06
N LYS A 133 2.25 -20.81 -18.34
CA LYS A 133 0.97 -21.41 -18.79
C LYS A 133 0.49 -22.59 -17.92
N GLU A 134 1.26 -23.68 -17.86
CA GLU A 134 0.83 -24.90 -17.15
C GLU A 134 0.95 -24.79 -15.62
N GLU A 135 2.07 -24.25 -15.13
CA GLU A 135 2.32 -24.07 -13.70
C GLU A 135 1.37 -23.03 -13.08
N GLY A 136 1.12 -21.95 -13.81
CA GLY A 136 0.21 -20.87 -13.46
C GLY A 136 -1.24 -21.32 -13.45
N ARG A 137 -1.66 -22.17 -14.41
CA ARG A 137 -2.98 -22.82 -14.38
C ARG A 137 -3.16 -23.64 -13.11
N GLN A 138 -2.16 -24.47 -12.78
CA GLN A 138 -2.21 -25.28 -11.58
C GLN A 138 -2.25 -24.43 -10.30
N LYS A 139 -1.44 -23.36 -10.24
CA LYS A 139 -1.46 -22.37 -9.14
C LYS A 139 -2.81 -21.65 -9.02
N ALA A 140 -3.44 -21.28 -10.14
CA ALA A 140 -4.74 -20.63 -10.14
C ALA A 140 -5.83 -21.56 -9.58
N ILE A 141 -5.78 -22.84 -9.94
CA ILE A 141 -6.70 -23.87 -9.41
C ILE A 141 -6.48 -24.10 -7.92
N GLU A 142 -5.23 -24.25 -7.49
CA GLU A 142 -4.86 -24.44 -6.08
C GLU A 142 -5.17 -23.22 -5.21
N PHE A 143 -5.00 -22.02 -5.78
CA PHE A 143 -5.35 -20.77 -5.10
C PHE A 143 -6.85 -20.72 -4.81
N GLY A 144 -7.67 -21.12 -5.78
CA GLY A 144 -9.13 -21.15 -5.67
C GLY A 144 -9.74 -19.75 -5.48
N ALA A 145 -10.95 -19.71 -4.93
CA ALA A 145 -11.61 -18.45 -4.59
C ALA A 145 -11.41 -18.12 -3.11
N ARG A 146 -10.85 -16.96 -2.82
CA ARG A 146 -10.57 -16.49 -1.46
C ARG A 146 -11.23 -15.15 -1.20
N ARG A 147 -11.58 -14.88 0.05
CA ARG A 147 -12.06 -13.57 0.50
C ARG A 147 -11.02 -12.97 1.41
N ALA A 148 -10.62 -11.75 1.12
CA ALA A 148 -9.62 -11.05 1.92
C ALA A 148 -9.86 -9.54 1.90
N THR A 149 -9.14 -8.83 2.77
CA THR A 149 -9.06 -7.37 2.74
C THR A 149 -8.07 -6.89 1.68
N MET A 150 -8.48 -5.93 0.87
CA MET A 150 -7.63 -5.26 -0.10
C MET A 150 -7.26 -3.87 0.38
N LEU A 151 -5.98 -3.51 0.26
CA LEU A 151 -5.48 -2.17 0.52
C LEU A 151 -5.13 -1.50 -0.81
N ILE A 152 -5.65 -0.31 -1.05
CA ILE A 152 -5.28 0.51 -2.20
C ILE A 152 -4.17 1.45 -1.75
N VAL A 153 -3.01 1.34 -2.39
CA VAL A 153 -1.81 2.13 -2.10
C VAL A 153 -1.74 3.37 -2.99
N GLN A 154 -2.17 3.22 -4.24
CA GLN A 154 -2.18 4.31 -5.22
C GLN A 154 -3.32 4.03 -6.20
N SER A 155 -4.15 5.02 -6.48
CA SER A 155 -5.28 4.90 -7.42
C SER A 155 -5.11 5.81 -8.62
#